data_AF-F4RI22-F1
#
_entry.id   AF-F4RI22-F1
#
_cell.length_a   1.000
_cell.length_b   1.000
_cell.length_c   1.000
_cell.angle_alpha   90.00
_cell.angle_beta   90.00
_cell.angle_gamma   90.00
#
_symmetry.space_group_name_H-M   'P 1'
#
loop_
_entity.id
_entity.type
_entity.pdbx_description
1 polymer ?
#
loop_
_entity_poly.entity_id
_entity_poly.type
_entity_poly.pdbx_seq_one_letter_code
_entity_poly.pdbx_strand_id
1 'polypeptide(L)'
;MTTYRPPHYGNTQEPLVDPAELPNHIPKVKELGVTSAPLKSASFFMGSFCKPFTEDFMLCKAEDGNPEHCLKEGRRVTRCAQDAIAKIKSSCLEEFNSHWQCLEMNNQKFEYCRKPEKTFNGCLYDKLQWKKEIPGAPVDQEPIHEKKSPIYGRIQR
;
A
#
# COMPACT_ATOMS: atom_id res chain seq x y z
N MET A 1 -9.78 -16.86 -11.35
CA MET A 1 -9.24 -16.33 -12.64
C MET A 1 -9.89 -14.99 -12.91
N THR A 2 -9.16 -13.88 -12.77
CA THR A 2 -9.70 -12.54 -13.05
C THR A 2 -9.73 -12.31 -14.56
N THR A 3 -10.92 -12.07 -15.13
CA THR A 3 -11.15 -11.77 -16.55
C THR A 3 -10.78 -10.32 -16.88
N TYR A 4 -9.55 -9.89 -16.59
CA TYR A 4 -9.11 -8.56 -17.00
C TYR A 4 -8.98 -8.54 -18.53
N ARG A 5 -9.74 -7.65 -19.17
CA ARG A 5 -9.62 -7.35 -20.60
C ARG A 5 -9.07 -5.93 -20.72
N PRO A 6 -8.02 -5.69 -21.51
CA PRO A 6 -7.56 -4.34 -21.74
C PRO A 6 -8.69 -3.51 -22.38
N PRO A 7 -8.82 -2.23 -22.00
CA PRO A 7 -9.88 -1.39 -22.52
C PRO A 7 -9.71 -1.22 -24.04
N HIS A 8 -10.77 -1.55 -24.78
CA HIS A 8 -10.90 -1.20 -26.19
C HIS A 8 -11.60 0.14 -26.29
N TYR A 9 -10.81 1.20 -26.28
CA TYR A 9 -11.29 2.54 -26.61
C TYR A 9 -11.47 2.57 -28.13
N GLY A 10 -12.70 2.42 -28.62
CA GLY A 10 -13.00 2.59 -30.05
C GLY A 10 -12.84 4.05 -30.47
N ASN A 11 -13.93 4.67 -30.92
CA ASN A 11 -13.92 6.08 -31.35
C ASN A 11 -14.22 7.09 -30.22
N THR A 12 -14.54 6.62 -29.01
CA THR A 12 -14.78 7.47 -27.83
C THR A 12 -13.47 7.75 -27.12
N GLN A 13 -13.02 9.01 -27.17
CA GLN A 13 -11.75 9.46 -26.57
C GLN A 13 -11.82 9.65 -25.04
N GLU A 14 -13.04 9.69 -24.46
CA GLU A 14 -13.24 9.96 -23.03
C GLU A 14 -13.93 8.80 -22.30
N PRO A 15 -13.52 8.49 -21.05
CA PRO A 15 -14.17 7.48 -20.23
C PRO A 15 -15.55 7.95 -19.74
N LEU A 16 -16.54 7.07 -19.80
CA LEU A 16 -17.87 7.32 -19.23
C LEU A 16 -17.79 7.37 -17.69
N VAL A 17 -18.31 8.44 -17.09
CA VAL A 17 -18.40 8.62 -15.64
C VAL A 17 -19.87 8.64 -15.21
N ASP A 18 -20.24 7.81 -14.25
CA ASP A 18 -21.57 7.80 -13.65
C ASP A 18 -21.65 8.83 -12.51
N PRO A 19 -22.56 9.82 -12.58
CA PRO A 19 -22.73 10.82 -11.53
C PRO A 19 -23.54 10.34 -10.31
N ALA A 20 -24.06 9.11 -10.30
CA ALA A 20 -24.89 8.60 -9.22
C ALA A 20 -24.18 8.60 -7.85
N GLU A 21 -24.87 9.12 -6.83
CA GLU A 21 -24.38 9.09 -5.46
C GLU A 21 -24.62 7.72 -4.79
N LEU A 22 -23.83 7.44 -3.75
CA LEU A 22 -24.00 6.26 -2.92
C LEU A 22 -25.36 6.30 -2.17
N PRO A 23 -26.13 5.20 -2.12
CA PRO A 23 -27.39 5.13 -1.38
C PRO A 23 -27.26 5.54 0.09
N ASN A 24 -28.28 6.25 0.60
CA ASN A 24 -28.28 6.83 1.97
C ASN A 24 -28.16 5.80 3.10
N HIS A 25 -28.55 4.55 2.88
CA HIS A 25 -28.45 3.48 3.89
C HIS A 25 -26.99 3.02 4.10
N ILE A 26 -26.08 3.32 3.17
CA ILE A 26 -24.66 2.98 3.26
C ILE A 26 -23.90 4.17 3.86
N PRO A 27 -23.26 4.00 5.03
CA PRO A 27 -22.48 5.07 5.62
C PRO A 27 -21.31 5.48 4.72
N LYS A 28 -21.20 6.78 4.42
CA LYS A 28 -20.09 7.34 3.64
C LYS A 28 -18.76 7.19 4.42
N VAL A 29 -17.69 6.88 3.70
CA VAL A 29 -16.32 6.81 4.25
C VAL A 29 -15.44 7.79 3.48
N LYS A 30 -14.50 8.44 4.17
CA LYS A 30 -13.50 9.26 3.50
C LYS A 30 -12.51 8.33 2.80
N GLU A 31 -12.17 8.61 1.55
CA GLU A 31 -11.18 7.81 0.82
C GLU A 31 -9.74 8.10 1.27
N LEU A 32 -8.79 7.26 0.85
CA LEU A 32 -7.39 7.37 1.28
C LEU A 32 -6.68 8.63 0.76
N GLY A 33 -7.00 9.05 -0.47
CA GLY A 33 -6.41 10.26 -1.08
C GLY A 33 -4.88 10.19 -1.23
N VAL A 34 -4.31 9.01 -1.49
CA VAL A 34 -2.86 8.82 -1.71
C VAL A 34 -2.60 8.25 -3.11
N THR A 35 -1.48 8.66 -3.70
CA THR A 35 -1.00 8.15 -4.99
C THR A 35 -0.25 6.82 -4.82
N SER A 36 0.14 6.20 -5.92
CA SER A 36 0.75 4.87 -5.95
C SER A 36 2.09 4.78 -5.20
N ALA A 37 3.00 5.74 -5.37
CA ALA A 37 4.30 5.73 -4.68
C ALA A 37 4.22 5.80 -3.14
N PRO A 38 3.52 6.77 -2.51
CA PRO A 38 3.39 6.81 -1.06
C PRO A 38 2.65 5.59 -0.51
N LEU A 39 1.63 5.09 -1.21
CA LEU A 39 0.92 3.86 -0.82
C LEU A 39 1.86 2.64 -0.87
N LYS A 40 2.70 2.53 -1.91
CA LYS A 40 3.70 1.48 -2.04
C LYS A 40 4.78 1.57 -0.98
N SER A 41 5.26 2.77 -0.66
CA SER A 41 6.23 3.04 0.41
C SER A 41 5.72 2.54 1.78
N ALA A 42 4.45 2.79 2.10
CA ALA A 42 3.82 2.40 3.36
C ALA A 42 3.30 0.94 3.41
N SER A 43 3.28 0.23 2.28
CA SER A 43 2.55 -1.03 2.10
C SER A 43 2.87 -2.13 3.13
N PHE A 44 4.14 -2.33 3.48
CA PHE A 44 4.55 -3.35 4.45
C PHE A 44 4.06 -3.03 5.87
N PHE A 45 4.12 -1.76 6.26
CA PHE A 45 3.69 -1.30 7.58
C PHE A 45 2.17 -1.28 7.70
N MET A 46 1.48 -0.88 6.64
CA MET A 46 0.02 -1.01 6.55
C MET A 46 -0.40 -2.47 6.59
N GLY A 47 0.35 -3.37 5.93
CA GLY A 47 0.09 -4.79 5.94
C GLY A 47 0.17 -5.41 7.33
N SER A 48 1.17 -5.04 8.14
CA SER A 48 1.28 -5.51 9.52
C SER A 48 0.27 -4.85 10.46
N PHE A 49 0.11 -3.53 10.37
CA PHE A 49 -0.80 -2.77 11.23
C PHE A 49 -2.28 -3.07 10.96
N CYS A 50 -2.67 -3.22 9.70
CA CYS A 50 -4.05 -3.50 9.28
C CYS A 50 -4.32 -4.96 8.95
N LYS A 51 -3.42 -5.87 9.35
CA LYS A 51 -3.53 -7.31 9.10
C LYS A 51 -4.92 -7.88 9.44
N PRO A 52 -5.44 -7.74 10.68
CA PRO A 52 -6.70 -8.39 11.05
C PRO A 52 -7.88 -7.90 10.19
N PHE A 53 -7.95 -6.58 9.90
CA PHE A 53 -9.04 -6.02 9.10
C PHE A 53 -8.96 -6.45 7.64
N THR A 54 -7.74 -6.54 7.09
CA THR A 54 -7.53 -6.93 5.69
C THR A 54 -7.83 -8.41 5.49
N GLU A 55 -7.40 -9.26 6.43
CA GLU A 55 -7.70 -10.70 6.40
C GLU A 55 -9.20 -10.96 6.53
N ASP A 56 -9.89 -10.30 7.47
CA ASP A 56 -11.35 -10.39 7.62
C ASP A 56 -12.09 -9.99 6.33
N PHE A 57 -11.65 -8.92 5.67
CA PHE A 57 -12.25 -8.48 4.40
C PHE A 57 -12.05 -9.52 3.29
N MET A 58 -10.86 -10.13 3.22
CA MET A 58 -10.58 -11.16 2.22
C MET A 58 -11.32 -12.47 2.50
N LEU A 59 -11.53 -12.83 3.77
CA LEU A 59 -12.36 -13.97 4.17
C LEU A 59 -13.83 -13.72 3.80
N CYS A 60 -14.38 -12.56 4.13
CA CYS A 60 -15.75 -12.17 3.76
C CYS A 60 -15.98 -12.28 2.23
N LYS A 61 -15.02 -11.80 1.42
CA LYS A 61 -15.08 -11.90 -0.05
C LYS A 61 -14.94 -13.32 -0.58
N ALA A 62 -14.34 -14.23 0.19
CA ALA A 62 -14.23 -15.63 -0.17
C ALA A 62 -15.51 -16.42 0.17
N GLU A 63 -16.24 -15.98 1.20
CA GLU A 63 -17.50 -16.56 1.64
C GLU A 63 -18.68 -16.15 0.74
N ASP A 64 -18.74 -14.87 0.33
CA ASP A 64 -19.81 -14.32 -0.50
C ASP A 64 -19.26 -13.59 -1.74
N GLY A 65 -19.84 -13.88 -2.91
CA GLY A 65 -19.54 -13.20 -4.17
C GLY A 65 -20.22 -11.83 -4.31
N ASN A 66 -21.17 -11.50 -3.44
CA ASN A 66 -21.86 -10.20 -3.44
C ASN A 66 -20.95 -9.11 -2.80
N PRO A 67 -20.54 -8.08 -3.56
CA PRO A 67 -19.69 -7.01 -3.03
C PRO A 67 -20.38 -6.17 -1.93
N GLU A 68 -21.71 -6.13 -1.89
CA GLU A 68 -22.46 -5.38 -0.86
C GLU A 68 -22.28 -5.99 0.54
N HIS A 69 -22.11 -7.31 0.60
CA HIS A 69 -21.97 -8.07 1.85
C HIS A 69 -20.81 -7.56 2.71
N CYS A 70 -19.67 -7.26 2.08
CA CYS A 70 -18.41 -6.92 2.75
C CYS A 70 -18.15 -5.40 2.86
N LEU A 71 -19.15 -4.54 2.63
CA LEU A 71 -18.96 -3.08 2.69
C LEU A 71 -18.54 -2.59 4.08
N LYS A 72 -18.96 -3.28 5.14
CA LYS A 72 -18.60 -2.92 6.51
C LYS A 72 -17.12 -3.17 6.79
N GLU A 73 -16.62 -4.31 6.36
CA GLU A 73 -15.23 -4.77 6.48
C GLU A 73 -14.34 -3.88 5.61
N GLY A 74 -14.77 -3.58 4.37
CA GLY A 74 -14.08 -2.65 3.48
C GLY A 74 -13.88 -1.27 4.10
N ARG A 75 -14.91 -0.71 4.76
CA ARG A 75 -14.77 0.56 5.51
C ARG A 75 -13.77 0.48 6.66
N ARG A 76 -13.68 -0.66 7.35
CA ARG A 76 -12.69 -0.86 8.43
C ARG A 76 -11.27 -0.87 7.87
N VAL A 77 -11.05 -1.55 6.75
CA VAL A 77 -9.75 -1.55 6.04
C VAL A 77 -9.35 -0.13 5.64
N THR A 78 -10.26 0.62 5.00
CA THR A 78 -9.98 2.01 4.58
C THR A 78 -9.63 2.90 5.77
N ARG A 79 -10.38 2.81 6.88
CA ARG A 79 -10.10 3.59 8.10
C ARG A 79 -8.75 3.23 8.72
N CYS A 80 -8.44 1.93 8.83
CA CYS A 80 -7.15 1.50 9.35
C CYS A 80 -5.99 2.03 8.48
N ALA A 81 -6.14 1.99 7.16
CA ALA A 81 -5.16 2.52 6.24
C ALA A 81 -4.99 4.04 6.38
N GLN A 82 -6.07 4.80 6.61
CA GLN A 82 -6.00 6.23 6.92
C GLN A 82 -5.21 6.50 8.19
N ASP A 83 -5.49 5.75 9.26
CA ASP A 83 -4.81 5.88 10.55
C ASP A 83 -3.32 5.55 10.41
N ALA A 84 -2.97 4.52 9.64
CA ALA A 84 -1.59 4.14 9.38
C ALA A 84 -0.82 5.28 8.66
N ILE A 85 -1.41 5.82 7.60
CA ILE A 85 -0.82 6.93 6.83
C ILE A 85 -0.71 8.19 7.69
N ALA A 86 -1.72 8.49 8.51
CA ALA A 86 -1.70 9.64 9.42
C ALA A 86 -0.56 9.51 10.45
N LYS A 87 -0.37 8.33 11.04
CA LYS A 87 0.75 8.05 11.97
C LYS A 87 2.10 8.21 11.29
N ILE A 88 2.28 7.64 10.10
CA ILE A 88 3.52 7.80 9.31
C ILE A 88 3.80 9.28 9.04
N LYS A 89 2.81 10.03 8.56
CA LYS A 89 2.97 11.48 8.28
C LYS A 89 3.25 12.30 9.54
N SER A 90 2.69 11.94 10.69
CA SER A 90 2.94 12.67 11.93
C SER A 90 4.33 12.41 12.52
N SER A 91 4.90 11.23 12.27
CA SER A 91 6.13 10.79 12.93
C SER A 91 7.37 10.86 12.04
N CYS A 92 7.26 10.52 10.76
CA CYS A 92 8.40 10.29 9.86
C CYS A 92 8.17 10.89 8.46
N LEU A 93 7.62 12.10 8.39
CA LEU A 93 7.20 12.72 7.11
C LEU A 93 8.36 12.91 6.15
N GLU A 94 9.52 13.34 6.64
CA GLU A 94 10.68 13.67 5.80
C GLU A 94 11.28 12.41 5.17
N GLU A 95 11.51 11.38 5.98
CA GLU A 95 12.04 10.09 5.52
C GLU A 95 11.04 9.38 4.61
N PHE A 96 9.75 9.46 4.95
CA PHE A 96 8.68 8.95 4.09
C PHE A 96 8.67 9.61 2.72
N ASN A 97 8.79 10.95 2.69
CA ASN A 97 8.86 11.72 1.44
C ASN A 97 10.08 11.38 0.60
N SER A 98 11.26 11.30 1.22
CA SER A 98 12.48 10.88 0.55
C SER A 98 12.34 9.50 -0.09
N HIS A 99 11.73 8.55 0.63
CA HIS A 99 11.55 7.19 0.15
C HIS A 99 10.56 7.11 -1.02
N TRP A 100 9.36 7.68 -0.89
CA TRP A 100 8.38 7.56 -1.98
C TRP A 100 8.77 8.38 -3.22
N GLN A 101 9.45 9.52 -3.07
CA GLN A 101 9.98 10.28 -4.21
C GLN A 101 11.04 9.47 -4.96
N CYS A 102 11.90 8.74 -4.25
CA CYS A 102 12.83 7.82 -4.89
C CYS A 102 12.08 6.75 -5.68
N LEU A 103 11.04 6.14 -5.11
CA LEU A 103 10.24 5.11 -5.79
C LEU A 103 9.64 5.67 -7.08
N GLU A 104 9.07 6.88 -7.04
CA GLU A 104 8.43 7.49 -8.19
C GLU A 104 9.40 7.68 -9.37
N MET A 105 10.66 8.07 -9.09
CA MET A 105 11.70 8.26 -10.11
C MET A 105 12.29 6.96 -10.67
N ASN A 106 11.99 5.81 -10.06
CA ASN A 106 12.68 4.54 -10.33
C ASN A 106 11.72 3.42 -10.74
N ASN A 107 10.63 3.76 -11.44
CA ASN A 107 9.58 2.81 -11.82
C ASN A 107 9.03 2.03 -10.61
N GLN A 108 9.03 2.69 -9.46
CA GLN A 108 8.57 2.17 -8.17
C GLN A 108 9.28 0.87 -7.73
N LYS A 109 10.53 0.66 -8.16
CA LYS A 109 11.34 -0.51 -7.80
C LYS A 109 12.09 -0.28 -6.48
N PHE A 110 11.87 -1.17 -5.50
CA PHE A 110 12.47 -1.04 -4.16
C PHE A 110 14.00 -1.21 -4.17
N GLU A 111 14.54 -2.04 -5.07
CA GLU A 111 15.97 -2.29 -5.20
C GLU A 111 16.79 -1.01 -5.45
N TYR A 112 16.19 0.02 -6.04
CA TYR A 112 16.86 1.29 -6.32
C TYR A 112 16.74 2.31 -5.19
N CYS A 113 15.93 2.04 -4.17
CA CYS A 113 15.59 2.97 -3.09
C CYS A 113 15.95 2.44 -1.68
N ARG A 114 16.86 1.47 -1.58
CA ARG A 114 17.29 0.88 -0.29
C ARG A 114 17.87 1.90 0.70
N LYS A 115 18.54 2.95 0.23
CA LYS A 115 19.11 4.00 1.11
C LYS A 115 18.02 4.78 1.85
N PRO A 116 17.08 5.46 1.16
CA PRO A 116 15.98 6.15 1.85
C PRO A 116 14.99 5.17 2.52
N GLU A 117 14.89 3.93 2.04
CA GLU A 117 14.10 2.90 2.72
C GLU A 117 14.67 2.58 4.12
N LYS A 118 15.99 2.46 4.26
CA LYS A 118 16.62 2.19 5.57
C LYS A 118 16.40 3.32 6.57
N THR A 119 16.52 4.58 6.14
CA THR A 119 16.26 5.74 7.01
C THR A 119 14.79 5.80 7.42
N PHE A 120 13.88 5.51 6.48
CA PHE A 120 12.45 5.44 6.76
C PHE A 120 12.09 4.31 7.73
N ASN A 121 12.60 3.10 7.51
CA ASN A 121 12.40 1.96 8.39
C ASN A 121 12.94 2.23 9.80
N GLY A 122 14.11 2.87 9.90
CA GLY A 122 14.70 3.29 11.18
C GLY A 122 13.77 4.22 11.96
N CYS A 123 13.30 5.31 11.32
CA CYS A 123 12.39 6.25 11.98
C CYS A 123 11.09 5.59 12.46
N LEU A 124 10.51 4.70 11.66
CA LEU A 124 9.28 3.98 12.03
C LEU A 124 9.49 2.99 13.17
N TYR A 125 10.63 2.32 13.20
CA TYR A 125 10.98 1.45 14.31
C TYR A 125 11.17 2.28 15.59
N ASP A 126 11.95 3.35 15.53
CA ASP A 126 12.26 4.17 16.71
C ASP A 126 11.02 4.82 17.31
N LYS A 127 10.13 5.39 16.48
CA LYS A 127 8.96 6.15 16.96
C LYS A 127 7.68 5.34 17.15
N LEU A 128 7.43 4.35 16.28
CA LEU A 128 6.17 3.59 16.26
C LEU A 128 6.37 2.10 16.59
N GLN A 129 7.61 1.63 16.74
CA GLN A 129 7.95 0.21 16.93
C GLN A 129 7.43 -0.65 15.76
N TRP A 130 7.40 -0.07 14.56
CA TRP A 130 6.93 -0.75 13.35
C TRP A 130 8.12 -1.29 12.57
N LYS A 131 8.18 -2.62 12.45
CA LYS A 131 9.21 -3.32 11.70
C LYS A 131 8.66 -3.81 10.36
N LYS A 132 9.47 -3.69 9.32
CA LYS A 132 9.20 -4.30 8.02
C LYS A 132 9.57 -5.79 8.07
N GLU A 133 8.58 -6.65 7.92
CA GLU A 133 8.78 -8.10 7.87
C GLU A 133 8.26 -8.66 6.55
N ILE A 134 9.00 -9.59 5.95
CA ILE A 134 8.60 -10.29 4.73
C ILE A 134 8.07 -11.66 5.15
N PRO A 135 6.76 -11.94 5.02
CA PRO A 135 6.22 -13.24 5.37
C PRO A 135 6.80 -14.33 4.46
N GLY A 136 7.15 -15.48 5.03
CA GLY A 136 7.71 -16.61 4.28
C GLY A 136 9.18 -16.45 3.86
N ALA A 137 9.89 -15.43 4.36
CA ALA A 137 11.33 -15.34 4.19
C ALA A 137 12.04 -16.51 4.92
N PRO A 138 13.02 -17.19 4.30
CA PRO A 138 13.77 -18.27 4.94
C PRO A 138 14.53 -17.74 6.15
N VAL A 139 14.45 -18.46 7.28
CA VAL A 139 15.04 -18.07 8.57
C VAL A 139 16.57 -17.98 8.48
N ASP A 140 17.18 -18.82 7.65
CA ASP A 140 18.64 -18.92 7.52
C ASP A 140 19.25 -17.84 6.59
N GLN A 141 18.44 -16.97 5.98
CA GLN A 141 18.92 -15.95 5.06
C GLN A 141 18.49 -14.55 5.45
N GLU A 142 19.41 -13.60 5.27
CA GLU A 142 19.10 -12.18 5.45
C GLU A 142 18.05 -11.71 4.42
N PRO A 143 16.98 -11.02 4.88
CA PRO A 143 16.00 -10.42 3.99
C PRO A 143 16.64 -9.45 2.98
N ILE A 144 16.12 -9.44 1.76
CA ILE A 144 16.70 -8.66 0.64
C ILE A 144 16.84 -7.16 0.90
N HIS A 145 16.01 -6.57 1.77
CA HIS A 145 16.05 -5.16 2.12
C HIS A 145 17.16 -4.83 3.13
N GLU A 146 17.66 -5.82 3.87
CA GLU A 146 18.73 -5.69 4.85
C GLU A 146 20.12 -6.00 4.28
N LYS A 147 20.19 -6.82 3.21
CA LYS A 147 21.46 -7.20 2.56
C LYS A 147 22.37 -6.00 2.33
N LYS A 148 23.62 -6.11 2.79
CA LYS A 148 24.64 -5.04 2.69
C LYS A 148 25.11 -4.81 1.25
N SER A 149 25.24 -5.87 0.46
CA SER A 149 25.73 -5.84 -0.93
C SER A 149 24.78 -6.57 -1.87
N PRO A 150 23.68 -5.93 -2.33
CA PRO A 150 22.76 -6.53 -3.29
C PRO A 150 23.35 -6.52 -4.71
N ILE A 151 23.05 -7.55 -5.51
CA ILE A 151 23.46 -7.66 -6.92
C ILE A 151 22.79 -6.56 -7.75
N TYR A 152 21.51 -6.31 -7.49
CA TYR A 152 20.74 -5.25 -8.13
C TYR A 152 20.76 -3.99 -7.29
N GLY A 153 21.20 -2.88 -7.87
CA GLY A 153 21.24 -1.57 -7.25
C GLY A 153 21.00 -0.47 -8.28
N ARG A 154 20.87 0.77 -7.82
CA ARG A 154 20.65 1.90 -8.73
C ARG A 154 21.82 1.98 -9.71
N ILE A 155 21.53 1.88 -11.00
CA ILE A 155 22.51 2.11 -12.05
C ILE A 155 22.94 3.58 -11.93
N GLN A 156 24.14 3.81 -11.39
CA GLN A 156 24.75 5.13 -11.45
C GLN A 156 25.14 5.35 -12.91
N ARG A 157 24.40 6.23 -13.59
CA ARG A 157 24.85 6.82 -14.85
C ARG A 157 25.76 7.99 -14.55
#